data_AF-A0A7W0WLT6-F1
#
_entry.id   AF-A0A7W0WLT6-F1
#
_cell.length_a   1.000
_cell.length_b   1.000
_cell.length_c   1.000
_cell.angle_alpha   90.00
_cell.angle_beta   90.00
_cell.angle_gamma   90.00
#
_symmetry.space_group_name_H-M   'P 1'
#
loop_
_entity.id
_entity.type
_entity.pdbx_description
1 polymer ?
#
loop_
_entity_poly.entity_id
_entity_poly.type
_entity_poly.pdbx_seq_one_letter_code
_entity_poly.pdbx_strand_id
1 'polypeptide(L)'
;MRLAATAGLIVAAVTLAGCGGKRAVEINQDPQPVAARWNARLSTPAGLAGAIQVMGTAWMGAREQDAMETEAGVSISNSAPGGRHPWHVHRGQCGTDQGVVGQANAYEVLEVKGDGEAEAEATLAVPAPRTGQYYVDVHASPSNMGTLVACGNMAPPTR
;
A
#
# COMPACT_ATOMS: atom_id res chain seq x y z
N MET A 1 51.50 -64.97 -24.68
CA MET A 1 51.10 -64.48 -26.02
C MET A 1 49.63 -64.07 -25.88
N ARG A 2 49.20 -62.81 -25.86
CA ARG A 2 49.61 -61.57 -26.52
C ARG A 2 49.38 -60.35 -25.60
N LEU A 3 50.20 -59.31 -25.75
CA LEU A 3 49.95 -57.95 -25.24
C LEU A 3 48.79 -57.30 -26.01
N ALA A 4 48.02 -56.42 -25.34
CA ALA A 4 47.47 -55.21 -25.95
C ALA A 4 47.17 -54.17 -24.87
N ALA A 5 47.83 -53.02 -24.98
CA ALA A 5 47.58 -51.80 -24.23
C ALA A 5 46.64 -50.90 -25.02
N THR A 6 45.72 -50.21 -24.35
CA THR A 6 44.99 -49.02 -24.84
C THR A 6 44.33 -48.38 -23.63
N ALA A 7 44.77 -47.21 -23.17
CA ALA A 7 44.49 -45.86 -23.69
C ALA A 7 43.36 -45.21 -22.88
N GLY A 8 43.67 -44.06 -22.29
CA GLY A 8 42.92 -43.46 -21.19
C GLY A 8 41.59 -42.82 -21.56
N LEU A 9 40.83 -42.49 -20.53
CA LEU A 9 39.75 -41.52 -20.58
C LEU A 9 39.86 -40.62 -19.35
N ILE A 10 40.31 -39.39 -19.57
CA ILE A 10 40.29 -38.31 -18.56
C ILE A 10 38.84 -37.86 -18.44
N VAL A 11 38.23 -38.11 -17.28
CA VAL A 11 36.88 -37.60 -16.97
C VAL A 11 37.03 -36.16 -16.52
N ALA A 12 36.69 -35.22 -17.39
CA ALA A 12 36.58 -33.80 -17.04
C ALA A 12 35.33 -33.59 -16.17
N ALA A 13 35.54 -33.25 -14.89
CA ALA A 13 34.47 -32.85 -13.99
C ALA A 13 34.00 -31.44 -14.35
N VAL A 14 32.85 -31.33 -15.02
CA VAL A 14 32.16 -30.06 -15.24
C VAL A 14 31.46 -29.67 -13.94
N THR A 15 32.01 -28.70 -13.21
CA THR A 15 31.36 -28.08 -12.06
C THR A 15 30.27 -27.13 -12.57
N LEU A 16 29.01 -27.57 -12.49
CA LEU A 16 27.85 -26.69 -12.67
C LEU A 16 27.88 -25.64 -11.55
N ALA A 17 28.24 -24.41 -11.91
CA ALA A 17 28.02 -23.24 -11.07
C ALA A 17 26.50 -23.04 -10.92
N GLY A 18 25.95 -23.54 -9.80
CA GLY A 18 24.55 -23.36 -9.46
C GLY A 18 24.20 -21.89 -9.34
N CYS A 19 23.24 -21.43 -10.14
CA CYS A 19 22.72 -20.08 -10.12
C CYS A 19 22.29 -19.69 -8.70
N GLY A 20 22.70 -18.50 -8.26
CA GLY A 20 22.27 -17.90 -7.00
C GLY A 20 20.75 -17.85 -6.95
N GLY A 21 20.17 -18.72 -6.12
CA GLY A 21 18.75 -18.73 -5.84
C GLY A 21 18.36 -17.41 -5.19
N LYS A 22 17.70 -16.54 -5.95
CA LYS A 22 16.83 -15.53 -5.35
C LYS A 22 15.83 -16.33 -4.52
N ARG A 23 15.93 -16.27 -3.19
CA ARG A 23 14.94 -16.89 -2.30
C ARG A 23 13.58 -16.41 -2.80
N ALA A 24 12.71 -17.34 -3.16
CA ALA A 24 11.33 -17.00 -3.42
C ALA A 24 10.83 -16.21 -2.20
N VAL A 25 10.25 -15.04 -2.44
CA VAL A 25 9.51 -14.33 -1.40
C VAL A 25 8.39 -15.28 -1.02
N GLU A 26 8.51 -15.90 0.15
CA GLU A 26 7.49 -16.76 0.70
C GLU A 26 6.33 -15.85 1.09
N ILE A 27 5.20 -16.00 0.38
CA ILE A 27 3.96 -15.33 0.76
C ILE A 27 3.48 -16.05 2.02
N ASN A 28 3.85 -15.51 3.18
CA ASN A 28 3.36 -16.01 4.46
C ASN A 28 1.86 -15.68 4.54
N GLN A 29 1.03 -16.72 4.55
CA GLN A 29 -0.42 -16.63 4.71
C GLN A 29 -0.84 -16.62 6.20
N ASP A 30 0.09 -16.35 7.13
CA ASP A 30 -0.22 -16.20 8.55
C ASP A 30 -1.40 -15.23 8.73
N PRO A 31 -2.41 -15.61 9.52
CA PRO A 31 -3.61 -14.80 9.72
C PRO A 31 -3.35 -13.68 10.75
N GLN A 32 -2.51 -12.71 10.40
CA GLN A 32 -2.68 -11.33 10.88
C GLN A 32 -3.56 -10.57 9.86
N PRO A 33 -4.35 -9.56 10.27
CA PRO A 33 -5.73 -9.35 9.83
C PRO A 33 -5.92 -8.68 8.45
N VAL A 34 -5.11 -8.98 7.44
CA VAL A 34 -5.31 -8.44 6.07
C VAL A 34 -6.69 -8.81 5.49
N ALA A 35 -7.20 -10.00 5.82
CA ALA A 35 -8.57 -10.40 5.45
C ALA A 35 -9.67 -9.67 6.23
N ALA A 36 -9.34 -8.99 7.34
CA ALA A 36 -10.29 -8.27 8.19
C ALA A 36 -10.22 -6.74 8.04
N ARG A 37 -9.41 -6.23 7.10
CA ARG A 37 -9.25 -4.79 6.82
C ARG A 37 -9.95 -4.39 5.52
N TRP A 38 -10.44 -3.16 5.50
CA TRP A 38 -10.83 -2.48 4.27
C TRP A 38 -9.55 -2.10 3.51
N ASN A 39 -9.60 -2.14 2.18
CA ASN A 39 -8.45 -1.82 1.33
C ASN A 39 -8.88 -0.96 0.14
N ALA A 40 -8.07 0.02 -0.25
CA ALA A 40 -8.27 0.86 -1.41
C ALA A 40 -7.00 0.95 -2.26
N ARG A 41 -7.18 1.08 -3.57
CA ARG A 41 -6.13 1.57 -4.48
C ARG A 41 -6.47 3.02 -4.85
N LEU A 42 -5.49 3.89 -4.69
CA LEU A 42 -5.65 5.31 -4.91
C LEU A 42 -5.11 5.67 -6.29
N SER A 43 -5.80 6.56 -6.97
CA SER A 43 -5.39 7.11 -8.26
C SER A 43 -5.72 8.59 -8.34
N THR A 44 -4.93 9.32 -9.12
CA THR A 44 -5.23 10.71 -9.48
C THR A 44 -6.65 10.85 -10.06
N PRO A 45 -7.48 11.79 -9.56
CA PRO A 45 -8.79 12.06 -10.11
C PRO A 45 -8.73 12.47 -11.59
N ALA A 46 -9.78 12.13 -12.35
CA ALA A 46 -9.82 12.33 -13.80
C ALA A 46 -9.54 13.78 -14.26
N GLY A 47 -9.94 14.78 -13.46
CA GLY A 47 -9.68 16.19 -13.75
C GLY A 47 -8.21 16.61 -13.72
N LEU A 48 -7.33 15.79 -13.14
CA LEU A 48 -5.89 16.00 -13.07
C LEU A 48 -5.09 14.93 -13.83
N ALA A 49 -5.78 14.01 -14.50
CA ALA A 49 -5.13 12.94 -15.26
C ALA A 49 -4.22 13.53 -16.34
N GLY A 50 -2.96 13.10 -16.36
CA GLY A 50 -1.94 13.59 -17.30
C GLY A 50 -1.22 14.87 -16.85
N ALA A 51 -1.74 15.59 -15.85
CA ALA A 51 -1.01 16.67 -15.19
C ALA A 51 -0.15 16.14 -14.03
N ILE A 52 -0.71 15.19 -13.26
CA ILE A 52 -0.01 14.45 -12.21
C ILE A 52 -0.36 12.96 -12.31
N GLN A 53 0.40 12.12 -11.60
CA GLN A 53 0.20 10.66 -11.59
C GLN A 53 0.42 10.07 -10.18
N VAL A 54 -0.12 10.72 -9.16
CA VAL A 54 -0.08 10.21 -7.79
C VAL A 54 -0.94 8.94 -7.70
N MET A 55 -0.35 7.88 -7.16
CA MET A 55 -1.00 6.59 -6.95
C MET A 55 -0.64 6.06 -5.57
N GLY A 56 -1.42 5.11 -5.07
CA GLY A 56 -1.18 4.60 -3.73
C GLY A 56 -2.08 3.46 -3.32
N THR A 57 -1.97 3.11 -2.05
CA THR A 57 -2.86 2.18 -1.36
C THR A 57 -3.26 2.74 -0.02
N ALA A 58 -4.44 2.37 0.46
CA ALA A 58 -4.86 2.65 1.81
C ALA A 58 -5.60 1.47 2.41
N TRP A 59 -5.67 1.43 3.73
CA TRP A 59 -6.41 0.43 4.47
C TRP A 59 -7.01 1.03 5.73
N MET A 60 -8.04 0.37 6.27
CA MET A 60 -8.50 0.63 7.63
C MET A 60 -9.02 -0.65 8.29
N GLY A 61 -8.91 -0.75 9.61
CA GLY A 61 -9.41 -1.89 10.37
C GLY A 61 -9.51 -1.58 11.86
N ALA A 62 -10.04 -2.54 12.62
CA ALA A 62 -10.03 -2.42 14.08
C ALA A 62 -8.57 -2.41 14.56
N ARG A 63 -8.26 -1.51 15.47
CA ARG A 63 -6.93 -1.44 16.09
C ARG A 63 -6.72 -2.66 16.97
N GLU A 64 -5.55 -3.29 16.89
CA GLU A 64 -5.26 -4.51 17.67
C GLU A 64 -5.28 -4.27 19.18
N GLN A 65 -4.87 -3.08 19.62
CA GLN A 65 -4.82 -2.73 21.04
C GLN A 65 -6.18 -2.34 21.61
N ASP A 66 -7.12 -1.85 20.78
CA ASP A 66 -8.48 -1.48 21.18
C ASP A 66 -9.46 -1.63 20.01
N ALA A 67 -10.37 -2.60 20.09
CA ALA A 67 -11.38 -2.85 19.07
C ALA A 67 -12.44 -1.72 18.95
N MET A 68 -12.47 -0.78 19.89
CA MET A 68 -13.31 0.43 19.83
C MET A 68 -12.63 1.56 19.04
N GLU A 69 -11.39 1.37 18.61
CA GLU A 69 -10.65 2.28 17.75
C GLU A 69 -10.45 1.68 16.36
N THR A 70 -10.33 2.57 15.37
CA THR A 70 -9.95 2.24 14.00
C THR A 70 -8.53 2.68 13.77
N GLU A 71 -7.71 1.79 13.21
CA GLU A 71 -6.41 2.14 12.65
C GLU A 71 -6.57 2.25 11.13
N ALA A 72 -6.04 3.32 10.55
CA ALA A 72 -6.03 3.54 9.11
C ALA A 72 -4.63 3.92 8.64
N GLY A 73 -4.26 3.47 7.45
CA GLY A 73 -2.97 3.78 6.86
C GLY A 73 -3.10 4.11 5.38
N VAL A 74 -2.23 4.98 4.90
CA VAL A 74 -2.12 5.37 3.49
C VAL A 74 -0.66 5.42 3.07
N SER A 75 -0.39 4.98 1.85
CA SER A 75 0.90 5.08 1.18
C SER A 75 0.69 5.60 -0.23
N ILE A 76 1.47 6.59 -0.64
CA ILE A 76 1.44 7.18 -1.99
C ILE A 76 2.83 7.21 -2.62
N SER A 77 2.86 7.22 -3.94
CA SER A 77 4.06 7.39 -4.76
C SER A 77 3.79 8.34 -5.93
N ASN A 78 4.87 8.70 -6.64
CA ASN A 78 4.86 9.65 -7.76
C ASN A 78 4.33 11.03 -7.36
N SER A 79 4.58 11.44 -6.12
CA SER A 79 4.31 12.78 -5.61
C SER A 79 5.57 13.65 -5.68
N ALA A 80 5.41 14.97 -5.71
CA ALA A 80 6.56 15.89 -5.72
C ALA A 80 7.30 15.86 -4.35
N PRO A 81 8.63 15.67 -4.32
CA PRO A 81 9.41 15.70 -3.08
C PRO A 81 9.16 16.97 -2.24
N GLY A 82 9.06 16.81 -0.92
CA GLY A 82 8.72 17.89 0.01
C GLY A 82 7.25 18.30 0.00
N GLY A 83 6.41 17.65 -0.82
CA GLY A 83 4.96 17.78 -0.75
C GLY A 83 4.43 17.41 0.64
N ARG A 84 3.38 18.10 1.06
CA ARG A 84 2.68 17.85 2.33
C ARG A 84 1.21 17.67 2.02
N HIS A 85 0.69 16.47 2.18
CA HIS A 85 -0.66 16.14 1.74
C HIS A 85 -1.53 15.68 2.92
N PRO A 86 -2.49 16.50 3.38
CA PRO A 86 -3.53 16.01 4.27
C PRO A 86 -4.31 14.87 3.60
N TRP A 87 -4.81 13.93 4.38
CA TRP A 87 -5.58 12.80 3.88
C TRP A 87 -6.60 12.38 4.94
N HIS A 88 -7.70 11.78 4.51
CA HIS A 88 -8.73 11.31 5.42
C HIS A 88 -9.40 10.05 4.91
N VAL A 89 -9.98 9.27 5.84
CA VAL A 89 -11.02 8.30 5.50
C VAL A 89 -12.37 9.02 5.54
N HIS A 90 -13.17 8.87 4.50
CA HIS A 90 -14.49 9.44 4.37
C HIS A 90 -15.58 8.38 4.19
N ARG A 91 -16.80 8.74 4.56
CA ARG A 91 -18.01 7.99 4.19
C ARG A 91 -18.41 8.32 2.75
N GLY A 92 -18.92 7.34 2.03
CA GLY A 92 -19.37 7.48 0.64
C GLY A 92 -18.36 6.93 -0.36
N GLN A 93 -18.21 7.62 -1.48
CA GLN A 93 -17.30 7.24 -2.57
C GLN A 93 -16.55 8.48 -3.06
N CYS A 94 -15.43 8.28 -3.75
CA CYS A 94 -14.72 9.34 -4.46
C CYS A 94 -15.69 10.18 -5.31
N GLY A 95 -15.75 11.48 -5.05
CA GLY A 95 -16.65 12.43 -5.72
C GLY A 95 -18.07 12.51 -5.13
N THR A 96 -18.40 11.73 -4.11
CA THR A 96 -19.65 11.81 -3.35
C THR A 96 -19.34 11.68 -1.86
N ASP A 97 -18.87 12.79 -1.30
CA ASP A 97 -18.47 12.91 0.10
C ASP A 97 -19.68 12.92 1.05
N GLN A 98 -19.60 12.18 2.15
CA GLN A 98 -20.58 12.14 3.23
C GLN A 98 -19.96 12.39 4.62
N GLY A 99 -18.74 12.95 4.66
CA GLY A 99 -18.03 13.39 5.85
C GLY A 99 -16.89 12.46 6.26
N VAL A 100 -15.93 13.07 6.97
CA VAL A 100 -14.74 12.43 7.55
C VAL A 100 -15.13 11.42 8.62
N VAL A 101 -14.42 10.29 8.67
CA VAL A 101 -14.49 9.31 9.76
C VAL A 101 -13.55 9.74 10.88
N GLY A 102 -14.07 9.83 12.11
CA GLY A 102 -13.27 10.28 13.26
C GLY A 102 -13.03 11.79 13.28
N GLN A 103 -12.03 12.23 14.06
CA GLN A 103 -11.66 13.64 14.13
C GLN A 103 -10.58 13.94 13.08
N ALA A 104 -10.70 15.05 12.35
CA ALA A 104 -9.77 15.41 11.28
C ALA A 104 -8.32 15.60 11.76
N ASN A 105 -8.11 16.02 13.00
CA ASN A 105 -6.77 16.20 13.58
C ASN A 105 -6.09 14.88 14.00
N ALA A 106 -6.78 13.74 13.90
CA ALA A 106 -6.18 12.43 14.14
C ALA A 106 -5.36 11.91 12.95
N TYR A 107 -5.45 12.58 11.80
CA TYR A 107 -4.74 12.22 10.58
C TYR A 107 -3.44 13.00 10.47
N GLU A 108 -2.32 12.30 10.55
CA GLU A 108 -1.01 12.91 10.30
C GLU A 108 -0.85 13.26 8.82
N VAL A 109 -0.28 14.42 8.54
CA VAL A 109 -0.06 14.86 7.15
C VAL A 109 0.98 13.96 6.49
N LEU A 110 0.73 13.51 5.26
CA LEU A 110 1.72 12.80 4.45
C LEU A 110 2.87 13.74 4.10
N GLU A 111 4.08 13.40 4.54
CA GLU A 111 5.30 14.12 4.17
C GLU A 111 6.06 13.36 3.08
N VAL A 112 6.13 13.95 1.90
CA VAL A 112 6.72 13.30 0.72
C VAL A 112 8.24 13.36 0.79
N LYS A 113 8.86 12.18 0.81
CA LYS A 113 10.30 11.97 0.85
C LYS A 113 10.96 12.35 -0.49
N GLY A 114 12.30 12.31 -0.51
CA GLY A 114 13.11 12.68 -1.68
C GLY A 114 12.88 11.82 -2.93
N ASP A 115 12.34 10.61 -2.76
CA ASP A 115 11.98 9.65 -3.81
C ASP A 115 10.54 9.81 -4.33
N GLY A 116 9.77 10.74 -3.77
CA GLY A 116 8.38 10.98 -4.17
C GLY A 116 7.37 10.05 -3.49
N GLU A 117 7.78 9.30 -2.45
CA GLU A 117 6.93 8.44 -1.65
C GLU A 117 6.54 9.08 -0.31
N ALA A 118 5.36 8.76 0.21
CA ALA A 118 4.92 9.18 1.54
C ALA A 118 4.01 8.13 2.16
N GLU A 119 4.08 7.98 3.49
CA GLU A 119 3.23 7.08 4.26
C GLU A 119 2.79 7.78 5.56
N ALA A 120 1.58 7.49 6.01
CA ALA A 120 1.03 8.01 7.25
C ALA A 120 -0.04 7.07 7.80
N GLU A 121 -0.23 7.12 9.12
CA GLU A 121 -1.25 6.35 9.84
C GLU A 121 -2.10 7.28 10.69
N ALA A 122 -3.29 6.81 11.05
CA ALA A 122 -4.22 7.51 11.92
C ALA A 122 -4.88 6.51 12.88
N THR A 123 -4.98 6.90 14.16
CA THR A 123 -5.82 6.21 15.14
C THR A 123 -7.09 7.02 15.37
N LEU A 124 -8.23 6.44 15.05
CA LEU A 124 -9.54 7.08 15.14
C LEU A 124 -10.30 6.51 16.32
N ALA A 125 -10.78 7.38 17.22
CA ALA A 125 -11.60 7.02 18.38
C ALA A 125 -13.05 6.65 18.00
N VAL A 126 -13.19 5.75 17.01
CA VAL A 126 -14.44 5.17 16.53
C VAL A 126 -14.21 3.70 16.16
N PRO A 127 -15.19 2.80 16.38
CA PRO A 127 -15.03 1.41 15.98
C PRO A 127 -14.94 1.25 14.47
N ALA A 128 -14.11 0.31 14.00
CA ALA A 128 -13.98 0.04 12.58
C ALA A 128 -15.31 -0.44 11.98
N PRO A 129 -15.76 0.15 10.85
CA PRO A 129 -17.04 -0.21 10.26
C PRO A 129 -16.99 -1.61 9.65
N ARG A 130 -18.12 -2.33 9.70
CA ARG A 130 -18.27 -3.66 9.07
C ARG A 130 -19.03 -3.63 7.75
N THR A 131 -19.76 -2.53 7.50
CA THR A 131 -20.63 -2.34 6.34
C THR A 131 -20.62 -0.87 5.96
N GLY A 132 -20.95 -0.57 4.70
CA GLY A 132 -21.07 0.80 4.22
C GLY A 132 -20.17 1.04 3.01
N GLN A 133 -20.01 2.31 2.66
CA GLN A 133 -19.13 2.76 1.60
C GLN A 133 -18.17 3.76 2.20
N TYR A 134 -16.88 3.57 1.92
CA TYR A 134 -15.81 4.40 2.43
C TYR A 134 -14.79 4.63 1.33
N TYR A 135 -14.07 5.74 1.42
CA TYR A 135 -12.98 6.04 0.51
C TYR A 135 -11.88 6.81 1.26
N VAL A 136 -10.69 6.84 0.66
CA VAL A 136 -9.61 7.74 1.09
C VAL A 136 -9.43 8.83 0.07
N ASP A 137 -9.27 10.05 0.53
CA ASP A 137 -8.75 11.16 -0.26
C ASP A 137 -7.38 11.62 0.23
N VAL A 138 -6.64 12.21 -0.70
CA VAL A 138 -5.36 12.87 -0.44
C VAL A 138 -5.45 14.24 -1.07
N HIS A 139 -5.40 15.28 -0.24
CA HIS A 139 -5.49 16.68 -0.64
C HIS A 139 -4.15 17.20 -1.16
N ALA A 140 -4.18 18.21 -2.04
CA ALA A 140 -2.99 18.74 -2.68
C ALA A 140 -2.01 19.47 -1.75
N SER A 141 -2.52 20.14 -0.72
CA SER A 141 -1.74 20.77 0.35
C SER A 141 -2.65 21.24 1.49
N PRO A 142 -2.10 21.58 2.68
CA PRO A 142 -2.88 22.20 3.75
C PRO A 142 -3.52 23.54 3.37
N SER A 143 -2.95 24.24 2.38
CA SER A 143 -3.50 25.49 1.84
C SER A 143 -4.45 25.28 0.65
N ASN A 144 -4.60 24.05 0.15
CA ASN A 144 -5.45 23.69 -0.98
C ASN A 144 -6.19 22.36 -0.72
N MET A 145 -7.08 22.40 0.27
CA MET A 145 -7.92 21.25 0.65
C MET A 145 -8.97 20.89 -0.41
N GLY A 146 -9.35 21.83 -1.28
CA GLY A 146 -10.37 21.58 -2.32
C GLY A 146 -9.89 20.74 -3.51
N THR A 147 -8.58 20.52 -3.63
CA THR A 147 -8.00 19.74 -4.73
C THR A 147 -7.51 18.40 -4.23
N LEU A 148 -8.02 17.31 -4.79
CA LEU A 148 -7.56 15.96 -4.47
C LEU A 148 -6.50 15.50 -5.47
N VAL A 149 -5.35 15.06 -4.98
CA VAL A 149 -4.26 14.51 -5.80
C VAL A 149 -4.34 13.00 -5.96
N ALA A 150 -5.01 12.32 -5.02
CA ALA A 150 -5.34 10.91 -5.12
C ALA A 150 -6.67 10.61 -4.41
N CYS A 151 -7.42 9.64 -4.92
CA CYS A 151 -8.62 9.13 -4.28
C CYS A 151 -8.79 7.63 -4.55
N GLY A 152 -9.31 6.88 -3.59
CA GLY A 152 -9.61 5.45 -3.76
C GLY A 152 -10.80 4.98 -2.92
N ASN A 153 -11.79 4.37 -3.58
CA ASN A 153 -12.88 3.68 -2.89
C ASN A 153 -12.35 2.43 -2.18
N MET A 154 -12.79 2.22 -0.94
CA MET A 154 -12.40 1.06 -0.15
C MET A 154 -13.30 -0.14 -0.44
N ALA A 155 -12.67 -1.27 -0.73
CA ALA A 155 -13.31 -2.58 -0.71
C ALA A 155 -13.43 -3.07 0.75
N PRO A 156 -14.56 -3.67 1.14
CA PRO A 156 -14.71 -4.27 2.45
C PRO A 156 -13.79 -5.49 2.63
N PRO A 157 -13.52 -5.88 3.89
CA PRO A 157 -12.76 -7.09 4.18
C PRO A 157 -13.40 -8.32 3.53
N THR A 158 -12.59 -9.19 2.93
CA THR A 158 -13.06 -10.47 2.38
C THR A 158 -13.40 -11.42 3.52
N ARG A 159 -14.66 -11.87 3.59
CA ARG A 159 -15.09 -12.87 4.58
C ARG A 159 -14.52 -14.25 4.29
#